data_AF-A0A257HA28-F1
#
_entry.id   AF-A0A257HA28-F1
#
_cell.length_a   1.000
_cell.length_b   1.000
_cell.length_c   1.000
_cell.angle_alpha   90.00
_cell.angle_beta   90.00
_cell.angle_gamma   90.00
#
_symmetry.space_group_name_H-M   'P 1'
#
loop_
_entity.id
_entity.type
_entity.pdbx_description
1 polymer ?
#
loop_
_entity_poly.entity_id
_entity_poly.type
_entity_poly.pdbx_seq_one_letter_code
_entity_poly.pdbx_strand_id
1 'polypeptide(L)'
;MVPNTLDDWNFDVINTLCQRGNSESDRHDFKGEIRSLHNLTKICCAFSNSYGGFVIVGVSEKDNNFEITGIDSENEIYSIFCQKIKAEPQISIPYPKIIEIPHSTKFIYVFHIPKSTRRPHLPSMAAERIFWKRREGYCEQMTLEEIRYQMNSYEEKIEKLALLLIELHFQRKLLHSQSLNRSPGYETSKFSIDLIKIVISETYAQMKDEHMFFSCINGIITSLNSLNVKKDYLMNIQSQAYDLTFKNSQVDEYYNSARMVRKDLEANFNFITSLLERKFNITIPFS
;
A
#
# COMPACT_ATOMS: atom_id res chain seq x y z
N MET A 1 -19.83 4.91 -20.59
CA MET A 1 -19.12 3.91 -19.76
C MET A 1 -18.57 4.67 -18.57
N VAL A 2 -18.62 4.12 -17.36
CA VAL A 2 -18.08 4.81 -16.17
C VAL A 2 -16.55 4.75 -16.23
N PRO A 3 -15.82 5.88 -16.08
CA PRO A 3 -14.37 5.89 -16.08
C PRO A 3 -13.74 5.05 -14.96
N ASN A 4 -12.55 4.51 -15.22
CA ASN A 4 -11.80 3.71 -14.25
C ASN A 4 -10.74 4.51 -13.50
N THR A 5 -10.24 5.58 -14.10
CA THR A 5 -9.21 6.45 -13.52
C THR A 5 -9.75 7.86 -13.30
N LEU A 6 -9.08 8.62 -12.44
CA LEU A 6 -9.47 10.01 -12.15
C LEU A 6 -9.30 10.90 -13.40
N ASP A 7 -8.26 10.66 -14.20
CA ASP A 7 -7.92 11.46 -15.37
C ASP A 7 -8.92 11.32 -16.53
N ASP A 8 -9.62 10.20 -16.59
CA ASP A 8 -10.63 9.93 -17.61
C ASP A 8 -11.95 10.69 -17.38
N TRP A 9 -12.15 11.29 -16.19
CA TRP A 9 -13.35 12.08 -15.90
C TRP A 9 -13.27 13.46 -16.55
N ASN A 10 -14.28 13.83 -17.33
CA ASN A 10 -14.43 15.16 -17.92
C ASN A 10 -15.92 15.55 -17.98
N PHE A 11 -16.20 16.80 -18.37
CA PHE A 11 -17.56 17.33 -18.42
C PHE A 11 -18.48 16.48 -19.31
N ASP A 12 -18.04 16.09 -20.52
CA ASP A 12 -18.86 15.35 -21.48
C ASP A 12 -19.25 13.96 -20.94
N VAL A 13 -18.33 13.29 -20.24
CA VAL A 13 -18.60 12.01 -19.59
C VAL A 13 -19.67 12.17 -18.52
N ILE A 14 -19.55 13.19 -17.67
CA ILE A 14 -20.53 13.44 -16.59
C ILE A 14 -21.89 13.78 -17.18
N ASN A 15 -21.94 14.67 -18.15
CA ASN A 15 -23.16 15.04 -18.87
C ASN A 15 -23.82 13.82 -19.52
N THR A 16 -23.04 12.95 -20.15
CA THR A 16 -23.54 11.70 -20.74
C THR A 16 -24.11 10.75 -19.69
N LEU A 17 -23.49 10.66 -18.50
CA LEU A 17 -24.00 9.84 -17.40
C LEU A 17 -25.31 10.40 -16.85
N CYS A 18 -25.40 11.71 -16.66
CA CYS A 18 -26.62 12.40 -16.24
C CYS A 18 -27.78 12.15 -17.23
N GLN A 19 -27.54 12.31 -18.53
CA GLN A 19 -28.56 12.12 -19.58
C GLN A 19 -29.09 10.69 -19.70
N ARG A 20 -28.27 9.69 -19.37
CA ARG A 20 -28.70 8.29 -19.43
C ARG A 20 -29.66 7.91 -18.30
N GLY A 21 -29.84 8.77 -17.30
CA GLY A 21 -30.61 8.44 -16.10
C GLY A 21 -30.03 7.24 -15.33
N ASN A 22 -28.80 6.83 -15.65
CA ASN A 22 -28.12 5.77 -14.92
C ASN A 22 -27.78 6.34 -13.55
N SER A 23 -28.62 5.98 -12.58
CA SER A 23 -28.39 6.19 -11.17
C SER A 23 -27.03 5.62 -10.77
N GLU A 24 -26.50 6.21 -9.71
CA GLU A 24 -25.31 5.81 -8.97
C GLU A 24 -24.94 4.33 -9.20
N SER A 25 -23.66 4.06 -9.48
CA SER A 25 -23.20 2.69 -9.75
C SER A 25 -22.27 2.20 -8.65
N ASP A 26 -21.83 0.95 -8.76
CA ASP A 26 -20.77 0.40 -7.89
C ASP A 26 -19.45 1.16 -7.96
N ARG A 27 -19.30 2.06 -8.95
CA ARG A 27 -18.07 2.81 -9.21
C ARG A 27 -18.23 4.32 -9.07
N HIS A 28 -19.44 4.86 -9.01
CA HIS A 28 -19.62 6.30 -8.85
C HIS A 28 -20.92 6.67 -8.13
N ASP A 29 -20.92 7.86 -7.52
CA ASP A 29 -22.02 8.39 -6.72
C ASP A 29 -22.13 9.91 -6.95
N PHE A 30 -23.32 10.41 -7.30
CA PHE A 30 -23.56 11.82 -7.59
C PHE A 30 -24.06 12.55 -6.35
N LYS A 31 -23.55 13.76 -6.13
CA LYS A 31 -23.92 14.60 -5.00
C LYS A 31 -24.00 16.07 -5.41
N GLY A 32 -25.03 16.76 -4.93
CA GLY A 32 -25.23 18.19 -5.21
C GLY A 32 -24.19 19.05 -4.49
N GLU A 33 -24.30 19.12 -3.16
CA GLU A 33 -23.41 19.92 -2.31
C GLU A 33 -22.77 19.07 -1.22
N ILE A 34 -21.56 19.45 -0.78
CA ILE A 34 -20.85 18.72 0.29
C ILE A 34 -21.51 18.93 1.66
N ARG A 35 -22.07 20.11 1.90
CA ARG A 35 -22.59 20.52 3.21
C ARG A 35 -23.78 19.68 3.64
N SER A 36 -24.65 19.28 2.71
CA SER A 36 -25.83 18.45 2.95
C SER A 36 -25.56 16.93 2.98
N LEU A 37 -24.29 16.50 2.85
CA LEU A 37 -23.94 15.08 2.83
C LEU A 37 -23.95 14.43 4.22
N HIS A 38 -25.12 14.03 4.68
CA HIS A 38 -25.28 13.25 5.92
C HIS A 38 -24.68 11.84 5.78
N ASN A 39 -24.69 11.26 4.58
CA ASN A 39 -24.26 9.88 4.33
C ASN A 39 -22.87 9.75 3.69
N LEU A 40 -22.07 10.82 3.64
CA LEU A 40 -20.76 10.77 2.94
C LEU A 40 -19.84 9.70 3.52
N THR A 41 -19.72 9.66 4.86
CA THR A 41 -18.90 8.66 5.54
C THR A 41 -19.32 7.24 5.17
N LYS A 42 -20.64 6.96 5.18
CA LYS A 42 -21.20 5.67 4.78
C LYS A 42 -20.80 5.30 3.34
N ILE A 43 -20.94 6.23 2.39
CA ILE A 43 -20.60 6.02 0.98
C ILE A 43 -19.09 5.76 0.83
N CYS A 44 -18.24 6.55 1.48
CA CYS A 44 -16.78 6.36 1.43
C CYS A 44 -16.34 5.02 2.05
N CYS A 45 -16.94 4.62 3.17
CA CYS A 45 -16.71 3.30 3.77
C CYS A 45 -17.14 2.18 2.80
N ALA A 46 -18.32 2.30 2.20
CA ALA A 46 -18.83 1.33 1.23
C ALA A 46 -17.92 1.16 0.02
N PHE A 47 -17.43 2.26 -0.57
CA PHE A 47 -16.46 2.20 -1.66
C PHE A 47 -15.14 1.57 -1.22
N SER A 48 -14.60 1.98 -0.07
CA SER A 48 -13.32 1.50 0.45
C SER A 48 -13.33 0.00 0.78
N ASN A 49 -14.48 -0.53 1.22
CA ASN A 49 -14.68 -1.95 1.52
C ASN A 49 -14.89 -2.80 0.27
N SER A 50 -15.42 -2.20 -0.81
CA SER A 50 -15.66 -2.87 -2.09
C SER A 50 -14.47 -2.72 -3.06
N TYR A 51 -14.68 -2.05 -4.20
CA TYR A 51 -13.73 -1.93 -5.31
C TYR A 51 -13.14 -0.51 -5.45
N GLY A 52 -13.42 0.37 -4.49
CA GLY A 52 -13.25 1.81 -4.67
C GLY A 52 -14.30 2.41 -5.61
N GLY A 53 -14.23 3.72 -5.81
CA GLY A 53 -15.15 4.43 -6.69
C GLY A 53 -14.91 5.93 -6.68
N PHE A 54 -15.87 6.68 -7.24
CA PHE A 54 -15.79 8.12 -7.39
C PHE A 54 -17.01 8.79 -6.76
N VAL A 55 -16.78 9.84 -5.97
CA VAL A 55 -17.85 10.73 -5.51
C VAL A 55 -17.75 12.00 -6.34
N ILE A 56 -18.78 12.29 -7.12
CA ILE A 56 -18.85 13.44 -8.01
C ILE A 56 -19.76 14.47 -7.36
N VAL A 57 -19.19 15.62 -7.01
CA VAL A 57 -19.89 16.70 -6.34
C VAL A 57 -20.13 17.86 -7.31
N GLY A 58 -21.33 18.43 -7.29
CA GLY A 58 -21.83 19.41 -8.26
C GLY A 58 -22.87 18.83 -9.22
N VAL A 59 -23.47 17.68 -8.87
CA VAL A 59 -24.53 17.02 -9.63
C VAL A 59 -25.68 16.71 -8.68
N SER A 60 -26.81 17.41 -8.83
CA SER A 60 -27.97 17.25 -7.97
C SER A 60 -29.00 16.33 -8.61
N GLU A 61 -29.66 15.53 -7.78
CA GLU A 61 -30.83 14.77 -8.19
C GLU A 61 -32.08 15.65 -8.08
N LYS A 62 -32.85 15.75 -9.16
CA LYS A 62 -34.09 16.51 -9.26
C LYS A 62 -35.07 15.76 -10.13
N ASP A 63 -36.27 15.49 -9.61
CA ASP A 63 -37.35 14.82 -10.35
C ASP A 63 -36.92 13.49 -11.00
N ASN A 64 -36.16 12.66 -10.28
CA ASN A 64 -35.53 11.40 -10.74
C ASN A 64 -34.53 11.56 -11.90
N ASN A 65 -34.07 12.77 -12.17
CA ASN A 65 -33.00 13.06 -13.13
C ASN A 65 -31.79 13.67 -12.41
N PHE A 66 -30.61 13.53 -13.01
CA PHE A 66 -29.40 14.18 -12.52
C PHE A 66 -29.14 15.44 -13.33
N GLU A 67 -29.00 16.57 -12.64
CA GLU A 67 -28.68 17.86 -13.23
C GLU A 67 -27.32 18.34 -12.74
N ILE A 68 -26.47 18.80 -13.67
CA ILE A 68 -25.20 19.42 -13.33
C ILE A 68 -25.48 20.83 -12.78
N THR A 69 -25.32 20.99 -11.48
CA THR A 69 -25.56 22.25 -10.77
C THR A 69 -24.29 23.04 -10.54
N GLY A 70 -23.16 22.33 -10.43
CA GLY A 70 -21.86 22.89 -10.09
C GLY A 70 -21.78 23.44 -8.68
N ILE A 71 -20.56 23.64 -8.21
CA ILE A 71 -20.25 24.26 -6.91
C ILE A 71 -19.41 25.50 -7.18
N ASP A 72 -19.66 26.57 -6.44
CA ASP A 72 -18.82 27.77 -6.50
C ASP A 72 -17.37 27.43 -6.12
N SER A 73 -16.40 28.19 -6.62
CA SER A 73 -15.00 27.92 -6.32
C SER A 73 -14.73 28.07 -4.82
N GLU A 74 -14.70 26.95 -4.10
CA GLU A 74 -14.34 26.91 -2.69
C GLU A 74 -12.92 26.39 -2.56
N ASN A 75 -11.97 27.27 -2.20
CA ASN A 75 -10.55 26.93 -2.02
C ASN A 75 -10.31 25.79 -1.00
N GLU A 76 -11.28 25.52 -0.12
CA GLU A 76 -11.16 24.55 0.97
C GLU A 76 -12.02 23.29 0.77
N ILE A 77 -12.60 23.09 -0.41
CA ILE A 77 -13.57 22.02 -0.62
C ILE A 77 -13.01 20.61 -0.31
N TYR A 78 -11.73 20.38 -0.62
CA TYR A 78 -11.05 19.13 -0.30
C TYR A 78 -10.95 18.93 1.23
N SER A 79 -10.54 19.96 1.96
CA SER A 79 -10.45 19.94 3.41
C SER A 79 -11.83 19.67 4.05
N ILE A 80 -12.88 20.32 3.56
CA ILE A 80 -14.26 20.12 4.02
C ILE A 80 -14.70 18.67 3.78
N PHE A 81 -14.42 18.12 2.60
CA PHE A 81 -14.74 16.74 2.25
C PHE A 81 -14.05 15.74 3.18
N CYS A 82 -12.73 15.87 3.37
CA CYS A 82 -11.96 15.00 4.25
C CYS A 82 -12.39 15.12 5.72
N GLN A 83 -12.71 16.33 6.20
CA GLN A 83 -13.15 16.54 7.58
C GLN A 83 -14.51 15.90 7.87
N LYS A 84 -15.42 15.85 6.88
CA LYS A 84 -16.73 15.20 7.01
C LYS A 84 -16.63 13.68 7.11
N ILE A 85 -15.58 13.08 6.56
CA ILE A 85 -15.41 11.63 6.56
C ILE A 85 -14.84 11.19 7.91
N LYS A 86 -15.71 10.62 8.73
CA LYS A 86 -15.36 10.08 10.06
C LYS A 86 -15.41 8.56 10.01
N ALA A 87 -14.36 7.95 9.44
CA ALA A 87 -14.28 6.51 9.25
C ALA A 87 -13.19 5.88 10.14
N GLU A 88 -13.45 4.65 10.58
CA GLU A 88 -12.52 3.79 11.31
C GLU A 88 -12.36 2.45 10.59
N PRO A 89 -11.14 2.07 10.17
CA PRO A 89 -9.93 2.91 10.11
C PRO A 89 -10.10 4.16 9.23
N GLN A 90 -9.22 5.15 9.38
CA GLN A 90 -9.26 6.35 8.53
C GLN A 90 -9.04 6.00 7.05
N ILE A 91 -9.82 6.60 6.16
CA ILE A 91 -9.69 6.46 4.70
C ILE A 91 -8.79 7.59 4.19
N SER A 92 -7.72 7.24 3.47
CA SER A 92 -6.86 8.22 2.79
C SER A 92 -7.43 8.53 1.41
N ILE A 93 -7.68 9.80 1.13
CA ILE A 93 -8.34 10.26 -0.10
C ILE A 93 -7.40 11.23 -0.82
N PRO A 94 -7.07 11.00 -2.10
CA PRO A 94 -6.25 11.92 -2.88
C PRO A 94 -6.99 13.24 -3.20
N TYR A 95 -6.25 14.25 -3.62
CA TYR A 95 -6.83 15.51 -4.11
C TYR A 95 -7.82 15.26 -5.26
N PRO A 96 -8.96 15.97 -5.29
CA PRO A 96 -9.98 15.77 -6.30
C PRO A 96 -9.53 16.33 -7.66
N LYS A 97 -10.09 15.77 -8.73
CA LYS A 97 -10.03 16.41 -10.04
C LYS A 97 -11.12 17.48 -10.12
N ILE A 98 -10.72 18.67 -10.55
CA ILE A 98 -11.61 19.81 -10.77
C ILE A 98 -11.96 19.84 -12.25
N ILE A 99 -13.25 19.92 -12.57
CA ILE A 99 -13.78 19.95 -13.93
C ILE A 99 -14.56 21.25 -14.11
N GLU A 100 -14.19 22.03 -15.11
CA GLU A 100 -14.88 23.27 -15.49
C GLU A 100 -16.21 22.96 -16.18
N ILE A 101 -17.24 23.73 -15.85
CA ILE A 101 -18.54 23.66 -16.53
C ILE A 101 -18.54 24.70 -17.65
N PRO A 102 -18.82 24.33 -18.92
CA PRO A 102 -18.91 25.28 -20.02
C PRO A 102 -19.90 26.42 -19.71
N HIS A 103 -19.47 27.67 -19.96
CA HIS A 103 -20.27 28.88 -19.77
C HIS A 103 -20.74 29.13 -18.32
N SER A 104 -20.06 28.56 -17.32
CA SER A 104 -20.37 28.74 -15.90
C SER A 104 -19.11 29.10 -15.12
N THR A 105 -19.27 29.81 -14.01
CA THR A 105 -18.21 30.08 -13.03
C THR A 105 -18.09 28.99 -11.97
N LYS A 106 -18.91 27.94 -12.08
CA LYS A 106 -18.97 26.81 -11.14
C LYS A 106 -18.18 25.62 -11.64
N PHE A 107 -17.81 24.76 -10.71
CA PHE A 107 -16.95 23.60 -10.95
C PHE A 107 -17.63 22.31 -10.49
N ILE A 108 -17.18 21.19 -11.05
CA ILE A 108 -17.49 19.84 -10.58
C ILE A 108 -16.22 19.27 -9.94
N TYR A 109 -16.38 18.62 -8.80
CA TYR A 109 -15.27 18.01 -8.07
C TYR A 109 -15.42 16.48 -8.07
N VAL A 110 -14.42 15.79 -8.57
CA VAL A 110 -14.40 14.32 -8.62
C VAL A 110 -13.40 13.81 -7.59
N PHE A 111 -13.91 13.17 -6.55
CA PHE A 111 -13.10 12.54 -5.50
C PHE A 111 -12.96 11.05 -5.78
N HIS A 112 -11.73 10.56 -5.87
CA HIS A 112 -11.48 9.12 -5.96
C HIS A 112 -11.40 8.50 -4.56
N ILE A 113 -12.29 7.56 -4.27
CA ILE A 113 -12.26 6.76 -3.04
C ILE A 113 -11.56 5.43 -3.37
N PRO A 114 -10.31 5.22 -2.92
CA PRO A 114 -9.59 4.00 -3.26
C PRO A 114 -10.15 2.78 -2.51
N LYS A 115 -10.02 1.61 -3.12
CA LYS A 115 -10.16 0.34 -2.40
C LYS A 115 -9.10 0.28 -1.29
N SER A 116 -9.54 0.13 -0.05
CA SER A 116 -8.62 0.19 1.08
C SER A 116 -7.94 -1.16 1.35
N THR A 117 -6.68 -1.09 1.76
CA THR A 117 -5.90 -2.22 2.25
C THR A 117 -6.19 -2.54 3.72
N ARG A 118 -6.76 -1.58 4.47
CA ARG A 118 -7.09 -1.68 5.92
C ARG A 118 -8.57 -1.95 6.19
N ARG A 119 -9.30 -2.36 5.16
CA ARG A 119 -10.70 -2.74 5.27
C ARG A 119 -10.88 -3.93 6.26
N PRO A 120 -12.04 -4.04 6.92
CA PRO A 120 -13.25 -3.26 6.69
C PRO A 120 -13.27 -1.92 7.45
N HIS A 121 -13.87 -0.90 6.85
CA HIS A 121 -14.12 0.43 7.39
C HIS A 121 -15.57 0.58 7.84
N LEU A 122 -15.79 1.32 8.93
CA LEU A 122 -17.11 1.72 9.41
C LEU A 122 -17.12 3.21 9.80
N PRO A 123 -18.29 3.86 9.85
CA PRO A 123 -18.42 5.18 10.47
C PRO A 123 -17.98 5.17 11.94
N SER A 124 -17.23 6.18 12.39
CA SER A 124 -16.80 6.35 13.79
C SER A 124 -17.94 6.65 14.75
N MET A 125 -19.05 7.20 14.26
CA MET A 125 -20.18 7.59 15.09
C MET A 125 -20.87 6.34 15.65
N ALA A 126 -21.03 6.28 16.97
CA ALA A 126 -21.52 5.10 17.69
C ALA A 126 -22.86 4.56 17.15
N ALA A 127 -23.78 5.45 16.78
CA ALA A 127 -25.10 5.09 16.25
C ALA A 127 -25.06 4.51 14.83
N GLU A 128 -23.96 4.69 14.09
CA GLU A 128 -23.83 4.36 12.67
C GLU A 128 -22.74 3.31 12.40
N ARG A 129 -22.26 2.62 13.44
CA ARG A 129 -21.18 1.61 13.36
C ARG A 129 -21.65 0.33 12.63
N ILE A 130 -21.89 0.48 11.34
CA ILE A 130 -22.29 -0.58 10.42
C ILE A 130 -21.23 -0.64 9.31
N PHE A 131 -20.79 -1.85 9.00
CA PHE A 131 -19.92 -2.09 7.87
C PHE A 131 -20.75 -2.10 6.59
N TRP A 132 -20.45 -1.17 5.69
CA TRP A 132 -21.15 -1.03 4.41
C TRP A 132 -20.27 -1.52 3.26
N LYS A 133 -20.90 -2.02 2.20
CA LYS A 133 -20.29 -2.33 0.90
C LYS A 133 -21.13 -1.74 -0.22
N ARG A 134 -20.51 -1.43 -1.36
CA ARG A 134 -21.24 -1.06 -2.59
C ARG A 134 -21.72 -2.29 -3.33
N ARG A 135 -22.98 -2.26 -3.76
CA ARG A 135 -23.62 -3.24 -4.63
C ARG A 135 -24.75 -2.59 -5.42
N GLU A 136 -24.76 -2.80 -6.73
CA GLU A 136 -25.76 -2.30 -7.68
C GLU A 136 -26.16 -0.82 -7.45
N GLY A 137 -25.19 0.03 -7.10
CA GLY A 137 -25.42 1.47 -6.92
C GLY A 137 -25.83 1.91 -5.52
N TYR A 138 -26.17 1.00 -4.61
CA TYR A 138 -26.51 1.32 -3.22
C TYR A 138 -25.45 0.81 -2.23
N CYS A 139 -25.58 1.28 -0.99
CA CYS A 139 -24.77 0.83 0.14
C CYS A 139 -25.53 -0.27 0.90
N GLU A 140 -25.06 -1.51 0.77
CA GLU A 140 -25.59 -2.68 1.47
C GLU A 140 -24.78 -2.94 2.75
N GLN A 141 -25.41 -3.44 3.80
CA GLN A 141 -24.70 -3.89 4.99
C GLN A 141 -23.91 -5.17 4.68
N MET A 142 -22.66 -5.23 5.14
CA MET A 142 -21.84 -6.43 5.01
C MET A 142 -22.34 -7.54 5.93
N THR A 143 -22.24 -8.79 5.48
CA THR A 143 -22.51 -9.95 6.32
C THR A 143 -21.37 -10.19 7.30
N LEU A 144 -21.62 -10.96 8.36
CA LEU A 144 -20.58 -11.34 9.31
C LEU A 144 -19.43 -12.10 8.64
N GLU A 145 -19.73 -12.93 7.64
CA GLU A 145 -18.73 -13.67 6.87
C GLU A 145 -17.84 -12.73 6.05
N GLU A 146 -18.43 -11.74 5.37
CA GLU A 146 -17.68 -10.74 4.61
C GLU A 146 -16.77 -9.90 5.51
N ILE A 147 -17.26 -9.52 6.70
CA ILE A 147 -16.48 -8.78 7.69
C ILE A 147 -15.28 -9.61 8.13
N ARG A 148 -15.51 -10.87 8.53
CA ARG A 148 -14.45 -11.79 8.95
C ARG A 148 -13.42 -12.01 7.85
N TYR A 149 -13.87 -12.24 6.62
CA TYR A 149 -12.97 -12.42 5.50
C TYR A 149 -12.06 -11.21 5.26
N GLN A 150 -12.62 -9.99 5.33
CA GLN A 150 -11.83 -8.78 5.15
C GLN A 150 -10.84 -8.54 6.30
N MET A 151 -11.25 -8.81 7.55
CA MET A 151 -10.36 -8.72 8.72
C MET A 151 -9.22 -9.73 8.65
N ASN A 152 -9.53 -11.01 8.38
CA ASN A 152 -8.51 -12.06 8.27
C ASN A 152 -7.52 -11.76 7.13
N SER A 153 -8.01 -11.28 5.98
CA SER A 153 -7.13 -10.90 4.87
C SER A 153 -6.18 -9.75 5.20
N TYR A 154 -6.56 -8.86 6.13
CA TYR A 154 -5.67 -7.82 6.63
C TYR A 154 -4.64 -8.37 7.62
N GLU A 155 -5.07 -9.20 8.57
CA GLU A 155 -4.20 -9.85 9.55
C GLU A 155 -3.14 -10.73 8.88
N GLU A 156 -3.55 -11.59 7.94
CA GLU A 156 -2.63 -12.44 7.15
C GLU A 156 -1.51 -11.64 6.49
N LYS A 157 -1.81 -10.43 6.00
CA LYS A 157 -0.79 -9.59 5.36
C LYS A 157 0.14 -8.94 6.37
N ILE A 158 -0.37 -8.55 7.54
CA ILE A 158 0.47 -8.06 8.63
C ILE A 158 1.42 -9.16 9.10
N GLU A 159 0.91 -10.38 9.28
CA GLU A 159 1.73 -11.54 9.67
C GLU A 159 2.83 -11.80 8.65
N LYS A 160 2.52 -11.74 7.35
CA LYS A 160 3.53 -11.84 6.29
C LYS A 160 4.59 -10.74 6.39
N LEU A 161 4.21 -9.48 6.59
CA LEU A 161 5.17 -8.39 6.78
C LEU A 161 6.01 -8.57 8.06
N ALA A 162 5.45 -9.14 9.12
CA ALA A 162 6.20 -9.49 10.32
C ALA A 162 7.21 -10.61 10.05
N LEU A 163 6.84 -11.65 9.28
CA LEU A 163 7.76 -12.70 8.84
C LEU A 163 8.91 -12.12 8.01
N LEU A 164 8.63 -11.16 7.10
CA LEU A 164 9.67 -10.46 6.37
C LEU A 164 10.64 -9.72 7.31
N LEU A 165 10.13 -9.03 8.32
CA LEU A 165 10.97 -8.31 9.28
C LEU A 165 11.86 -9.26 10.08
N ILE A 166 11.32 -10.40 10.53
CA ILE A 166 12.08 -11.44 11.23
C ILE A 166 13.18 -11.99 10.32
N GLU A 167 12.86 -12.30 9.07
CA GLU A 167 13.82 -12.82 8.09
C GLU A 167 14.94 -11.82 7.81
N LEU A 168 14.61 -10.55 7.59
CA LEU A 168 15.60 -9.48 7.40
C LEU A 168 16.51 -9.32 8.62
N HIS A 169 15.98 -9.44 9.83
CA HIS A 169 16.78 -9.40 11.05
C HIS A 169 17.72 -10.60 11.16
N PHE A 170 17.25 -11.78 10.79
CA PHE A 170 18.09 -12.98 10.73
C PHE A 170 19.23 -12.81 9.71
N GLN A 171 18.93 -12.35 8.49
CA GLN A 171 19.94 -12.08 7.47
C GLN A 171 20.94 -10.99 7.92
N ARG A 172 20.48 -9.95 8.61
CA ARG A 172 21.36 -8.91 9.20
C ARG A 172 22.29 -9.48 10.26
N LYS A 173 21.79 -10.34 11.16
CA LYS A 173 22.60 -11.02 12.17
C LYS A 173 23.62 -11.97 11.54
N LEU A 174 23.24 -12.71 10.51
CA LEU A 174 24.14 -13.59 9.76
C LEU A 174 25.23 -12.78 9.03
N LEU A 175 24.87 -11.65 8.43
CA LEU A 175 25.83 -10.75 7.79
C LEU A 175 26.80 -10.16 8.82
N HIS A 176 26.30 -9.85 10.01
CA HIS A 176 27.12 -9.40 11.14
C HIS A 176 28.13 -10.48 11.56
N SER A 177 27.71 -11.73 11.79
CA SER A 177 28.62 -12.83 12.18
C SER A 177 29.68 -13.08 11.11
N GLN A 178 29.27 -13.14 9.84
CA GLN A 178 30.16 -13.35 8.72
C GLN A 178 31.09 -12.17 8.43
N SER A 179 30.82 -10.97 8.97
CA SER A 179 31.73 -9.82 8.85
C SER A 179 32.82 -9.76 9.93
N LEU A 180 32.61 -10.45 11.05
CA LEU A 180 33.46 -10.38 12.25
C LEU A 180 34.29 -11.65 12.48
N ASN A 181 33.73 -12.83 12.26
CA ASN A 181 34.34 -14.09 12.70
C ASN A 181 35.33 -14.64 11.67
N ARG A 182 36.64 -14.46 11.90
CA ARG A 182 37.70 -15.30 11.33
C ARG A 182 37.82 -16.61 12.13
N SER A 183 36.75 -17.41 12.19
CA SER A 183 36.86 -18.71 12.86
C SER A 183 37.58 -19.71 11.95
N PRO A 184 38.45 -20.58 12.51
CA PRO A 184 39.16 -21.61 11.73
C PRO A 184 38.22 -22.71 11.19
N GLY A 185 36.97 -22.75 11.66
CA GLY A 185 35.87 -23.48 11.00
C GLY A 185 35.10 -22.52 10.10
N TYR A 186 35.18 -22.72 8.79
CA TYR A 186 34.43 -21.91 7.82
C TYR A 186 32.93 -22.07 8.05
N GLU A 187 32.23 -20.98 8.33
CA GLU A 187 30.77 -20.99 8.40
C GLU A 187 30.23 -21.25 6.98
N THR A 188 29.56 -22.38 6.74
CA THR A 188 29.06 -22.78 5.42
C THR A 188 27.67 -22.21 5.10
N SER A 189 27.04 -21.53 6.07
CA SER A 189 25.70 -20.96 5.98
C SER A 189 25.59 -19.94 4.83
N LYS A 190 24.68 -20.15 3.89
CA LYS A 190 24.34 -19.17 2.85
C LYS A 190 23.23 -18.24 3.32
N PHE A 191 23.17 -17.05 2.74
CA PHE A 191 22.01 -16.18 2.90
C PHE A 191 20.82 -16.78 2.14
N SER A 192 19.70 -16.97 2.83
CA SER A 192 18.44 -17.38 2.20
C SER A 192 17.65 -16.12 1.86
N ILE A 193 17.13 -16.04 0.64
CA ILE A 193 16.34 -14.89 0.17
C ILE A 193 14.97 -15.29 -0.39
N ASP A 194 14.65 -16.58 -0.36
CA ASP A 194 13.43 -17.11 -0.98
C ASP A 194 12.19 -16.65 -0.24
N LEU A 195 12.22 -16.68 1.10
CA LEU A 195 11.13 -16.16 1.93
C LEU A 195 10.90 -14.67 1.69
N ILE A 196 11.98 -13.88 1.58
CA ILE A 196 11.91 -12.44 1.28
C ILE A 196 11.17 -12.21 -0.04
N LYS A 197 11.54 -12.95 -1.10
CA LYS A 197 10.91 -12.84 -2.42
C LYS A 197 9.44 -13.22 -2.40
N ILE A 198 9.09 -14.33 -1.74
CA ILE A 198 7.71 -14.82 -1.63
C ILE A 198 6.86 -13.77 -0.93
N VAL A 199 7.28 -13.31 0.26
CA VAL A 199 6.51 -12.35 1.05
C VAL A 199 6.32 -11.02 0.30
N ILE A 200 7.33 -10.56 -0.43
CA ILE A 200 7.23 -9.31 -1.20
C ILE A 200 6.23 -9.41 -2.34
N SER A 201 6.21 -10.54 -3.05
CA SER A 201 5.21 -10.80 -4.09
C SER A 201 3.80 -10.75 -3.51
N GLU A 202 3.59 -11.40 -2.35
CA GLU A 202 2.28 -11.49 -1.71
C GLU A 202 1.83 -10.17 -1.06
N THR A 203 2.77 -9.34 -0.63
CA THR A 203 2.50 -8.05 0.03
C THR A 203 2.58 -6.86 -0.92
N TYR A 204 2.86 -7.08 -2.20
CA TYR A 204 3.02 -6.02 -3.21
C TYR A 204 1.86 -5.03 -3.22
N ALA A 205 0.61 -5.53 -3.25
CA ALA A 205 -0.57 -4.67 -3.29
C ALA A 205 -0.70 -3.72 -2.08
N GLN A 206 -0.13 -4.08 -0.93
CA GLN A 206 -0.14 -3.26 0.29
C GLN A 206 1.01 -2.25 0.34
N MET A 207 2.11 -2.56 -0.35
CA MET A 207 3.34 -1.76 -0.37
C MET A 207 3.56 -1.02 -1.68
N LYS A 208 2.68 -1.14 -2.68
CA LYS A 208 2.86 -0.65 -4.06
C LYS A 208 3.29 0.83 -4.16
N ASP A 209 2.84 1.68 -3.24
CA ASP A 209 3.12 3.12 -3.24
C ASP A 209 4.44 3.44 -2.50
N GLU A 210 5.06 2.46 -1.85
CA GLU A 210 6.33 2.58 -1.12
C GLU A 210 7.52 2.21 -2.02
N HIS A 211 7.80 3.04 -3.04
CA HIS A 211 8.90 2.77 -3.97
C HIS A 211 10.26 2.55 -3.29
N MET A 212 10.54 3.35 -2.25
CA MET A 212 11.77 3.22 -1.46
C MET A 212 11.88 1.88 -0.75
N PHE A 213 10.77 1.30 -0.30
CA PHE A 213 10.77 -0.03 0.32
C PHE A 213 11.27 -1.10 -0.65
N PHE A 214 10.72 -1.15 -1.87
CA PHE A 214 11.16 -2.12 -2.87
C PHE A 214 12.61 -1.89 -3.31
N SER A 215 13.03 -0.62 -3.43
CA SER A 215 14.43 -0.28 -3.73
C SER A 215 15.40 -0.80 -2.66
N CYS A 216 15.08 -0.57 -1.38
CA CYS A 216 15.89 -1.06 -0.25
C CYS A 216 15.95 -2.59 -0.20
N ILE A 217 14.81 -3.28 -0.35
CA ILE A 217 14.82 -4.75 -0.39
C ILE A 217 15.65 -5.25 -1.57
N ASN A 218 15.45 -4.72 -2.77
CA ASN A 218 16.19 -5.19 -3.93
C ASN A 218 17.72 -4.99 -3.73
N GLY A 219 18.13 -3.87 -3.13
CA GLY A 219 19.51 -3.64 -2.73
C GLY A 219 20.05 -4.71 -1.76
N ILE A 220 19.25 -5.10 -0.76
CA ILE A 220 19.59 -6.20 0.16
C ILE A 220 19.73 -7.52 -0.62
N ILE A 221 18.72 -7.90 -1.43
CA ILE A 221 18.71 -9.15 -2.19
C ILE A 221 19.93 -9.25 -3.11
N THR A 222 20.23 -8.20 -3.89
CA THR A 222 21.35 -8.18 -4.82
C THR A 222 22.68 -8.33 -4.08
N SER A 223 22.85 -7.63 -2.97
CA SER A 223 24.10 -7.64 -2.21
C SER A 223 24.32 -8.99 -1.50
N LEU A 224 23.28 -9.58 -0.91
CA LEU A 224 23.37 -10.90 -0.29
C LEU A 224 23.63 -12.01 -1.33
N ASN A 225 23.03 -11.93 -2.52
CA ASN A 225 23.33 -12.83 -3.62
C ASN A 225 24.78 -12.72 -4.09
N SER A 226 25.31 -11.50 -4.18
CA SER A 226 26.72 -11.28 -4.52
C SER A 226 27.65 -11.95 -3.51
N LEU A 227 27.34 -11.86 -2.21
CA LEU A 227 28.08 -12.58 -1.18
C LEU A 227 27.94 -14.09 -1.29
N ASN A 228 26.74 -14.62 -1.59
CA ASN A 228 26.56 -16.06 -1.83
C ASN A 228 27.44 -16.55 -3.00
N VAL A 229 27.52 -15.80 -4.11
CA VAL A 229 28.38 -16.14 -5.26
C VAL A 229 29.86 -16.13 -4.85
N LYS A 230 30.32 -15.10 -4.15
CA LYS A 230 31.70 -15.04 -3.64
C LYS A 230 32.00 -16.18 -2.68
N LYS A 231 31.04 -16.55 -1.84
CA LYS A 231 31.16 -17.68 -0.91
C LYS A 231 31.28 -19.00 -1.65
N ASP A 232 30.49 -19.21 -2.70
CA ASP A 232 30.59 -20.41 -3.54
C ASP A 232 31.93 -20.52 -4.24
N TYR A 233 32.44 -19.41 -4.75
CA TYR A 233 33.79 -19.33 -5.31
C TYR A 233 34.86 -19.67 -4.27
N LEU A 234 34.77 -19.10 -3.07
CA LEU A 234 35.66 -19.40 -1.95
C LEU A 234 35.63 -20.89 -1.58
N MET A 235 34.44 -21.49 -1.44
CA MET A 235 34.29 -22.90 -1.08
C MET A 235 34.89 -23.83 -2.13
N ASN A 236 34.78 -23.47 -3.42
CA ASN A 236 35.44 -24.19 -4.51
C ASN A 236 36.98 -24.07 -4.43
N ILE A 237 37.52 -22.89 -4.12
CA ILE A 237 38.97 -22.73 -3.90
C ILE A 237 39.45 -23.56 -2.71
N GLN A 238 38.67 -23.61 -1.63
CA GLN A 238 39.04 -24.35 -0.42
C GLN A 238 39.13 -25.87 -0.67
N SER A 239 38.29 -26.42 -1.54
CA SER A 239 38.29 -27.85 -1.90
C SER A 239 39.42 -28.24 -2.89
N GLN A 240 40.03 -27.28 -3.56
CA GLN A 240 41.11 -27.49 -4.53
C GLN A 240 42.49 -27.49 -3.87
N ALA A 241 43.49 -28.05 -4.57
CA ALA A 241 44.88 -28.17 -4.11
C ALA A 241 45.70 -26.88 -4.31
N TYR A 242 45.14 -25.72 -3.94
CA TYR A 242 45.88 -24.45 -3.89
C TYR A 242 46.74 -24.34 -2.64
N ASP A 243 47.77 -23.50 -2.72
CA ASP A 243 48.61 -23.15 -1.57
C ASP A 243 47.81 -22.40 -0.49
N LEU A 244 48.32 -22.47 0.76
CA LEU A 244 47.65 -21.90 1.93
C LEU A 244 47.59 -20.36 1.87
N THR A 245 48.58 -19.72 1.26
CA THR A 245 48.66 -18.26 1.15
C THR A 245 47.56 -17.73 0.24
N PHE A 246 47.36 -18.36 -0.91
CA PHE A 246 46.29 -18.06 -1.84
C PHE A 246 44.93 -18.28 -1.19
N LYS A 247 44.72 -19.45 -0.55
CA LYS A 247 43.48 -19.73 0.20
C LYS A 247 43.16 -18.66 1.24
N ASN A 248 44.14 -18.24 2.03
CA ASN A 248 43.97 -17.18 3.04
C ASN A 248 43.65 -15.82 2.41
N SER A 249 44.25 -15.48 1.26
CA SER A 249 43.96 -14.21 0.57
C SER A 249 42.49 -14.13 0.11
N GLN A 250 41.94 -15.24 -0.37
CA GLN A 250 40.56 -15.33 -0.86
C GLN A 250 39.55 -15.27 0.29
N VAL A 251 39.92 -15.86 1.43
CA VAL A 251 39.17 -15.71 2.69
C VAL A 251 39.10 -14.23 3.09
N ASP A 252 40.23 -13.52 3.08
CA ASP A 252 40.28 -12.10 3.42
C ASP A 252 39.47 -11.22 2.47
N GLU A 253 39.51 -11.51 1.17
CA GLU A 253 38.68 -10.82 0.18
C GLU A 253 37.18 -10.98 0.46
N TYR A 254 36.75 -12.19 0.82
CA TYR A 254 35.37 -12.45 1.21
C TYR A 254 34.97 -11.63 2.45
N TYR A 255 35.75 -11.68 3.53
CA TYR A 255 35.44 -10.95 4.76
C TYR A 255 35.42 -9.43 4.54
N ASN A 256 36.33 -8.90 3.74
CA ASN A 256 36.31 -7.48 3.37
C ASN A 256 35.05 -7.12 2.58
N SER A 257 34.64 -7.97 1.64
CA SER A 257 33.38 -7.80 0.90
C SER A 257 32.17 -7.82 1.82
N ALA A 258 32.11 -8.77 2.77
CA ALA A 258 31.03 -8.85 3.75
C ALA A 258 30.95 -7.61 4.65
N ARG A 259 32.09 -7.05 5.07
CA ARG A 259 32.14 -5.80 5.85
C ARG A 259 31.63 -4.60 5.06
N MET A 260 32.01 -4.48 3.79
CA MET A 260 31.53 -3.40 2.91
C MET A 260 30.02 -3.51 2.72
N VAL A 261 29.53 -4.69 2.31
CA VAL A 261 28.10 -4.94 2.13
C VAL A 261 27.31 -4.67 3.40
N ARG A 262 27.83 -5.08 4.58
CA ARG A 262 27.20 -4.77 5.87
C ARG A 262 27.03 -3.28 6.08
N LYS A 263 28.07 -2.49 5.84
CA LYS A 263 28.02 -1.04 6.00
C LYS A 263 27.00 -0.40 5.07
N ASP A 264 26.94 -0.86 3.82
CA ASP A 264 26.05 -0.33 2.79
C ASP A 264 24.58 -0.67 3.05
N LEU A 265 24.30 -1.87 3.56
CA LEU A 265 22.93 -2.34 3.81
C LEU A 265 22.33 -1.87 5.14
N GLU A 266 23.14 -1.36 6.08
CA GLU A 266 22.65 -0.98 7.40
C GLU A 266 21.53 0.08 7.33
N ALA A 267 21.67 1.06 6.44
CA ALA A 267 20.65 2.08 6.20
C ALA A 267 19.35 1.47 5.63
N ASN A 268 19.47 0.48 4.73
CA ASN A 268 18.32 -0.20 4.14
C ASN A 268 17.56 -1.02 5.19
N PHE A 269 18.26 -1.77 6.04
CA PHE A 269 17.62 -2.52 7.12
C PHE A 269 16.87 -1.60 8.07
N ASN A 270 17.52 -0.53 8.55
CA ASN A 270 16.90 0.43 9.46
C ASN A 270 15.69 1.13 8.83
N PHE A 271 15.79 1.54 7.55
CA PHE A 271 14.67 2.14 6.82
C PHE A 271 13.45 1.21 6.78
N ILE A 272 13.65 -0.06 6.41
CA ILE A 272 12.56 -1.03 6.31
C ILE A 272 11.92 -1.27 7.69
N THR A 273 12.73 -1.47 8.74
CA THR A 273 12.23 -1.64 10.10
C THR A 273 11.38 -0.46 10.54
N SER A 274 11.90 0.78 10.43
CA SER A 274 11.17 1.98 10.82
C SER A 274 9.90 2.21 9.98
N LEU A 275 9.91 1.85 8.70
CA LEU A 275 8.73 1.94 7.85
C LEU A 275 7.63 0.98 8.32
N LEU A 276 7.98 -0.27 8.58
CA LEU A 276 7.02 -1.29 9.02
C LEU A 276 6.46 -1.00 10.42
N GLU A 277 7.30 -0.51 11.34
CA GLU A 277 6.88 -0.06 12.67
C GLU A 277 5.92 1.13 12.57
N ARG A 278 6.30 2.20 11.85
CA ARG A 278 5.48 3.40 11.72
C ARG A 278 4.15 3.14 11.01
N LYS A 279 4.14 2.30 9.96
CA LYS A 279 2.97 2.12 9.09
C LYS A 279 2.02 1.02 9.58
N PHE A 280 2.56 -0.04 10.18
CA PHE A 280 1.80 -1.24 10.54
C PHE A 280 1.94 -1.62 12.02
N ASN A 281 2.71 -0.87 12.82
CA ASN A 281 3.01 -1.19 14.21
C ASN A 281 3.65 -2.58 14.37
N ILE A 282 4.45 -2.99 13.38
CA ILE A 282 5.19 -4.26 13.40
C ILE A 282 6.56 -3.99 14.01
N THR A 283 6.84 -4.58 15.17
CA THR A 283 8.13 -4.53 15.84
C THR A 283 8.81 -5.90 15.80
N ILE A 284 10.13 -5.93 16.02
CA ILE A 284 10.88 -7.18 16.11
C ILE A 284 10.53 -7.83 17.45
N PRO A 285 9.98 -9.07 17.47
CA PRO A 285 9.55 -9.70 18.73
C PRO A 285 10.71 -10.04 19.70
N PHE A 286 11.96 -9.89 19.26
CA PHE A 286 13.18 -10.30 19.98
C PHE A 286 14.26 -9.19 20.04
N SER A 287 13.87 -7.93 19.93
CA SER A 287 14.78 -6.78 20.10
C SER A 287 15.02 -6.45 21.57
#